data_AF-C1B9A8-F1
#
_entry.id   AF-C1B9A8-F1
#
_cell.length_a   1.000
_cell.length_b   1.000
_cell.length_c   1.000
_cell.angle_alpha   90.00
_cell.angle_beta   90.00
_cell.angle_gamma   90.00
#
_symmetry.space_group_name_H-M   'P 1'
#
loop_
_entity.id
_entity.type
_entity.pdbx_description
1 polymer ?
#
loop_
_entity_poly.entity_id
_entity_poly.type
_entity_poly.pdbx_seq_one_letter_code
_entity_poly.pdbx_strand_id
1 'polypeptide(L)'
;MTELSEAGRAHYELWKWARAEQARLKTIETNARAALETEIGGDAEAVVDGAPVISWTPVKSSKFDQSAFAKDHPDLFEQYKRTSESRPFKEVKQS
;
A
#
# COMPACT_ATOMS: atom_id res chain seq x y z
N MET A 1 16.30 -4.34 -26.48
CA MET A 1 15.11 -3.47 -26.46
C MET A 1 14.11 -4.11 -27.40
N THR A 2 12.86 -4.30 -26.95
CA THR A 2 11.81 -4.91 -27.77
C THR A 2 10.74 -3.87 -28.01
N GLU A 3 10.45 -3.61 -29.29
CA GLU A 3 9.33 -2.75 -29.67
C GLU A 3 8.01 -3.47 -29.38
N LEU A 4 7.08 -2.77 -28.73
CA LEU A 4 5.74 -3.30 -28.50
C LEU A 4 4.97 -3.32 -29.83
N SER A 5 4.25 -4.42 -30.06
CA SER A 5 3.25 -4.52 -31.13
C SER A 5 2.13 -3.48 -30.92
N GLU A 6 1.28 -3.28 -31.93
CA GLU A 6 0.12 -2.39 -31.81
C GLU A 6 -0.79 -2.77 -30.63
N ALA A 7 -1.11 -4.06 -30.48
CA ALA A 7 -1.84 -4.56 -29.32
C ALA A 7 -1.08 -4.31 -28.00
N GLY A 8 0.25 -4.48 -28.00
CA GLY A 8 1.09 -4.18 -26.84
C GLY A 8 1.05 -2.70 -26.43
N ARG A 9 1.03 -1.78 -27.40
CA ARG A 9 0.87 -0.34 -27.16
C ARG A 9 -0.51 -0.02 -26.59
N ALA A 10 -1.57 -0.62 -27.14
CA ALA A 10 -2.93 -0.45 -26.61
C ALA A 10 -3.05 -0.91 -25.15
N HIS A 11 -2.46 -2.07 -24.81
CA HIS A 11 -2.41 -2.54 -23.42
C HIS A 11 -1.58 -1.64 -22.51
N TYR A 12 -0.47 -1.09 -23.00
CA TYR A 12 0.33 -0.14 -22.25
C TYR A 12 -0.45 1.15 -21.92
N GLU A 13 -1.17 1.72 -22.89
CA GLU A 13 -1.99 2.91 -22.66
C GLU A 13 -3.14 2.63 -21.68
N LEU A 14 -3.80 1.47 -21.80
CA LEU A 14 -4.83 1.04 -20.85
C LEU A 14 -4.26 0.93 -19.43
N TRP A 15 -3.08 0.32 -19.30
CA TRP A 15 -2.40 0.15 -18.02
C TRP A 15 -2.02 1.51 -17.40
N LYS A 16 -1.47 2.42 -18.21
CA LYS A 16 -1.12 3.78 -17.79
C LYS A 16 -2.35 4.56 -17.33
N TRP A 17 -3.43 4.52 -18.10
CA TRP A 17 -4.70 5.14 -17.73
C TRP A 17 -5.25 4.59 -16.41
N ALA A 18 -5.30 3.26 -16.26
CA ALA A 18 -5.79 2.63 -15.04
C ALA A 18 -4.97 3.02 -13.81
N ARG A 19 -3.65 3.14 -13.95
CA ARG A 19 -2.75 3.61 -12.88
C ARG A 19 -3.01 5.06 -12.50
N ALA A 20 -3.21 5.94 -13.48
CA ALA A 20 -3.58 7.33 -13.22
C ALA A 20 -4.93 7.43 -12.50
N GLU A 21 -5.90 6.63 -12.91
CA GLU A 21 -7.23 6.61 -12.29
C GLU A 21 -7.17 6.07 -10.85
N GLN A 22 -6.41 5.01 -10.61
CA GLN A 22 -6.15 4.53 -9.25
C GLN A 22 -5.52 5.59 -8.36
N ALA A 23 -4.57 6.37 -8.89
CA ALA A 23 -3.95 7.46 -8.14
C ALA A 23 -4.98 8.55 -7.79
N ARG A 24 -5.84 8.93 -8.74
CA ARG A 24 -6.94 9.87 -8.53
C ARG A 24 -7.91 9.39 -7.46
N LEU A 25 -8.36 8.14 -7.56
CA LEU A 25 -9.27 7.52 -6.60
C LEU A 25 -8.65 7.47 -5.20
N LYS A 26 -7.35 7.15 -5.10
CA LYS A 26 -6.63 7.14 -3.82
C LYS A 26 -6.59 8.53 -3.18
N THR A 27 -6.41 9.59 -3.97
CA THR A 27 -6.49 10.96 -3.47
C THR A 27 -7.89 11.28 -2.93
N ILE A 28 -8.94 10.89 -3.65
CA ILE A 28 -10.33 11.09 -3.21
C ILE A 28 -10.60 10.32 -1.92
N GLU A 29 -10.20 9.05 -1.86
CA GLU A 29 -10.32 8.19 -0.68
C GLU A 29 -9.61 8.80 0.53
N THR A 30 -8.38 9.29 0.34
CA THR A 30 -7.59 9.93 1.40
C THR A 30 -8.29 11.19 1.93
N ASN A 31 -8.82 12.03 1.06
CA ASN A 31 -9.53 13.24 1.45
C ASN A 31 -10.85 12.93 2.15
N ALA A 32 -11.63 11.97 1.65
CA ALA A 32 -12.87 11.53 2.27
C ALA A 32 -12.62 10.93 3.65
N ARG A 33 -11.57 10.11 3.78
CA ARG A 33 -11.13 9.58 5.06
C ARG A 33 -10.78 10.71 6.03
N ALA A 34 -9.95 11.67 5.64
CA ALA A 34 -9.57 12.78 6.52
C ALA A 34 -10.80 13.60 7.00
N ALA A 35 -11.80 13.79 6.14
CA ALA A 35 -13.06 14.43 6.51
C ALA A 35 -13.83 13.59 7.56
N LEU A 36 -13.93 12.28 7.36
CA LEU A 36 -14.55 11.36 8.31
C LEU A 36 -13.79 11.31 9.65
N GLU A 37 -12.46 11.27 9.63
CA GLU A 37 -11.65 11.31 10.85
C GLU A 37 -11.88 12.62 11.62
N THR A 38 -12.05 13.75 10.92
CA THR A 38 -12.39 15.04 11.53
C THR A 38 -13.78 15.04 12.16
N GLU A 39 -14.77 14.46 11.49
CA GLU A 39 -16.15 14.37 11.96
C GLU A 39 -16.29 13.46 13.19
N ILE A 40 -15.63 12.29 13.16
CA ILE A 40 -15.64 11.30 14.26
C ILE A 40 -14.85 11.82 15.47
N GLY A 41 -13.80 12.60 15.23
CA GLY A 41 -12.97 13.19 16.28
C GLY A 41 -12.38 12.12 17.20
N GLY A 42 -12.80 12.13 18.47
CA GLY A 42 -12.31 11.23 19.52
C GLY A 42 -13.20 10.02 19.79
N ASP A 43 -14.33 9.87 19.10
CA ASP A 43 -15.27 8.79 19.35
C ASP A 43 -14.72 7.45 18.89
N ALA A 44 -15.04 6.38 19.61
CA ALA A 44 -14.53 5.04 19.30
C ALA A 44 -15.18 4.43 18.05
N GLU A 45 -16.40 4.85 17.69
CA GLU A 45 -17.20 4.31 16.59
C GLU A 45 -18.05 5.39 15.93
N ALA A 46 -18.39 5.18 14.66
CA ALA A 46 -19.32 6.03 13.91
C ALA A 46 -20.38 5.19 13.21
N VAL A 47 -21.61 5.72 13.11
CA VAL A 47 -22.78 5.04 12.55
C VAL A 47 -23.34 5.78 11.33
N VAL A 48 -23.88 5.02 10.37
CA VAL A 48 -24.71 5.54 9.26
C VAL A 48 -26.02 4.74 9.28
N ASP A 49 -27.16 5.43 9.29
CA ASP A 49 -28.49 4.81 9.38
C ASP A 49 -28.66 3.83 10.55
N GLY A 50 -28.01 4.13 11.69
CA GLY A 50 -28.05 3.30 12.90
C GLY A 50 -27.14 2.06 12.87
N ALA A 51 -26.39 1.83 11.79
CA ALA A 51 -25.41 0.74 11.70
C ALA A 51 -23.97 1.27 11.86
N PRO A 52 -23.10 0.60 12.65
CA PRO A 52 -21.70 0.99 12.80
C PRO A 52 -20.94 0.76 11.49
N VAL A 53 -20.24 1.80 11.04
CA VAL A 53 -19.48 1.79 9.77
C VAL A 53 -17.99 2.04 9.95
N ILE A 54 -17.57 2.70 11.04
CA ILE A 54 -16.16 3.02 11.33
C ILE A 54 -15.89 2.76 12.82
N SER A 55 -14.72 2.20 13.15
CA SER A 55 -14.28 1.94 14.52
C SER A 55 -12.75 2.11 14.66
N TRP A 56 -12.32 2.69 15.78
CA TRP A 56 -10.91 2.85 16.16
C TRP A 56 -10.40 1.77 17.13
N THR A 57 -11.05 0.60 17.16
CA THR A 57 -10.68 -0.46 18.11
C THR A 57 -9.18 -0.79 18.01
N PRO A 58 -8.41 -0.59 19.09
CA PRO A 58 -6.97 -0.79 19.06
C PRO A 58 -6.65 -2.27 18.86
N VAL A 59 -5.86 -2.57 17.82
CA VAL A 59 -5.40 -3.93 17.52
C VAL A 59 -4.03 -4.15 18.15
N LYS A 60 -3.93 -5.09 19.09
CA LYS A 60 -2.64 -5.54 19.62
C LYS A 60 -1.91 -6.40 18.58
N SER A 61 -0.78 -5.89 18.09
CA SER A 61 0.07 -6.60 17.13
C SER A 61 1.38 -7.03 17.82
N SER A 62 1.59 -8.34 17.99
CA SER A 62 2.86 -8.91 18.45
C SER A 62 3.72 -9.32 17.25
N LYS A 63 4.32 -8.33 16.57
CA LYS A 63 5.26 -8.58 15.48
C LYS A 63 6.65 -8.77 16.03
N PHE A 64 7.43 -9.62 15.38
CA PHE A 64 8.85 -9.77 15.65
C PHE A 64 9.59 -8.47 15.28
N ASP A 65 10.35 -7.90 16.22
CA ASP A 65 11.18 -6.73 15.95
C ASP A 65 12.48 -7.16 15.26
N GLN A 66 12.40 -7.27 13.94
CA GLN A 66 13.52 -7.67 13.10
C GLN A 66 14.72 -6.73 13.24
N SER A 67 14.50 -5.43 13.46
CA SER A 67 15.56 -4.43 13.58
C SER A 67 16.31 -4.57 14.90
N ALA A 68 15.58 -4.72 16.01
CA ALA A 68 16.18 -4.99 17.31
C ALA A 68 16.93 -6.33 17.30
N PHE A 69 16.33 -7.37 16.73
CA PHE A 69 16.98 -8.68 16.63
C PHE A 69 18.26 -8.65 15.77
N ALA A 70 18.26 -7.93 14.64
CA ALA A 70 19.45 -7.77 13.81
C ALA A 70 20.57 -7.01 14.54
N LYS A 71 20.22 -6.06 15.40
CA LYS A 71 21.18 -5.29 16.22
C LYS A 71 21.77 -6.15 17.35
N ASP A 72 20.93 -6.89 18.06
CA ASP A 72 21.32 -7.62 19.27
C ASP A 72 21.92 -9.00 18.94
N HIS A 73 21.52 -9.60 17.82
CA HIS A 73 21.93 -10.93 17.37
C HIS A 73 22.25 -10.97 15.86
N PRO A 74 23.29 -10.24 15.40
CA PRO A 74 23.61 -10.15 13.97
C PRO A 74 23.95 -11.50 13.33
N ASP A 75 24.65 -12.38 14.05
CA ASP A 75 25.06 -13.69 13.54
C ASP A 75 23.84 -14.60 13.27
N LEU A 76 22.87 -14.60 14.20
CA LEU A 76 21.64 -15.35 14.03
C LEU A 76 20.77 -14.72 12.95
N PHE A 77 20.70 -13.39 12.88
CA PHE A 77 19.95 -12.70 11.85
C PHE A 77 20.39 -13.13 10.44
N GLU A 78 21.70 -13.13 10.18
CA GLU A 78 22.23 -13.55 8.87
C GLU A 78 22.04 -15.06 8.62
N GLN A 79 22.14 -15.91 9.64
CA GLN A 79 21.89 -17.36 9.50
C GLN A 79 20.47 -17.68 8.99
N TYR A 80 19.47 -16.90 9.42
CA TYR A 80 18.06 -17.11 9.04
C TYR A 80 17.59 -16.22 7.88
N LYS A 81 18.48 -15.41 7.31
CA LYS A 81 18.15 -14.51 6.21
C LYS A 81 18.09 -15.29 4.89
N ARG A 82 16.91 -15.31 4.28
CA ARG A 82 16.72 -15.84 2.94
C ARG A 82 16.94 -14.76 1.90
N THR A 83 17.92 -14.95 1.02
CA THR A 83 18.12 -14.09 -0.15
C THR A 83 17.30 -14.65 -1.32
N SER A 84 16.52 -13.80 -1.97
CA SER A 84 15.76 -14.13 -3.18
C SER A 84 15.90 -13.01 -4.19
N GLU A 85 16.19 -13.39 -5.44
CA GLU A 85 16.24 -12.46 -6.57
C GLU A 85 14.89 -12.44 -7.29
N SER A 86 14.38 -11.24 -7.56
CA SER A 86 13.16 -11.05 -8.37
C SER A 86 13.38 -9.98 -9.43
N ARG A 87 12.67 -10.09 -10.55
CA ARG A 87 12.69 -9.12 -11.64
C ARG A 87 11.37 -8.35 -11.64
N PRO A 88 11.25 -7.23 -10.92
CA PRO A 88 10.00 -6.50 -10.84
C PRO A 88 9.64 -5.90 -12.21
N PHE A 89 8.38 -6.06 -12.60
CA PHE A 89 7.81 -5.34 -13.74
C PHE A 89 7.58 -3.88 -13.32
N LYS A 90 8.24 -2.93 -13.98
CA LYS A 90 8.19 -1.50 -13.63
C LYS A 90 8.15 -0.64 -14.88
N GLU A 91 7.41 0.46 -14.79
CA GLU A 91 7.51 1.57 -15.75
C GLU A 91 8.87 2.26 -15.56
N VAL A 92 9.54 2.59 -16.67
CA VAL A 92 10.75 3.40 -16.65
C VAL A 92 10.35 4.84 -16.91
N LYS A 93 10.67 5.75 -15.99
CA LYS A 93 10.44 7.19 -16.23
C LYS A 93 11.35 7.66 -17.37
N GLN A 94 10.76 8.25 -18.40
CA GLN A 94 11.51 8.99 -19.41
C GLN A 94 11.81 10.37 -18.82
N SER A 95 13.10 10.74 -18.80
CA SER A 95 13.57 12.08 -18.39
C SER A 95 13.23 13.16 -19.40
#